data_AF-A0A2V8IG89-F1
#
_entry.id   AF-A0A2V8IG89-F1
#
_cell.length_a   1.000
_cell.length_b   1.000
_cell.length_c   1.000
_cell.angle_alpha   90.00
_cell.angle_beta   90.00
_cell.angle_gamma   90.00
#
_symmetry.space_group_name_H-M   'P 1'
#
loop_
_entity.id
_entity.type
_entity.pdbx_description
1 polymer ?
#
loop_
_entity_poly.entity_id
_entity_poly.type
_entity_poly.pdbx_seq_one_letter_code
_entity_poly.pdbx_strand_id
1 'polypeptide(L)'
;LAANGRYLNALAQVDDPTDAIRTLDRITTRKQIAPKRTAKAFNPVARDEVQIFRALLAGQHMIRGFSNPDIRQILKDSPHLNGISDPKRRSAKTTRILNRCHAHGLIAKIPHSRRWRVTKHGRITMSAAVQLRDVQFPVFHSMAAA
;
A
#
# COMPACT_ATOMS: atom_id res chain seq x y z
N LEU A 1 -1.33 -10.47 -40.19
CA LEU A 1 -2.24 -9.57 -39.43
C LEU A 1 -2.24 -9.79 -37.91
N ALA A 2 -1.71 -10.90 -37.35
CA ALA A 2 -1.73 -11.16 -35.91
C ALA A 2 -0.76 -10.31 -35.05
N ALA A 3 0.34 -9.79 -35.62
CA ALA A 3 1.31 -8.96 -34.90
C ALA A 3 0.75 -7.58 -34.53
N ASN A 4 0.04 -6.94 -35.46
CA ASN A 4 -0.59 -5.64 -35.23
C ASN A 4 -1.69 -5.71 -34.17
N GLY A 5 -2.46 -6.80 -34.11
CA GLY A 5 -3.47 -7.01 -33.06
C GLY A 5 -2.85 -7.18 -31.67
N ARG A 6 -1.71 -7.87 -31.54
CA ARG A 6 -0.98 -7.98 -30.26
C ARG A 6 -0.40 -6.64 -29.83
N TYR A 7 0.12 -5.87 -30.77
CA TYR A 7 0.67 -4.54 -30.51
C TYR A 7 -0.42 -3.53 -30.10
N LEU A 8 -1.56 -3.51 -30.81
CA LEU A 8 -2.70 -2.67 -30.47
C LEU A 8 -3.34 -3.06 -29.13
N ASN A 9 -3.43 -4.36 -28.81
CA ASN A 9 -3.89 -4.81 -27.49
C ASN A 9 -2.90 -4.45 -26.37
N ALA A 10 -1.60 -4.47 -26.65
CA ALA A 10 -0.59 -4.03 -25.70
C ALA A 10 -0.67 -2.51 -25.44
N LEU A 11 -0.93 -1.70 -26.47
CA LEU A 11 -1.16 -0.25 -26.34
C LEU A 11 -2.47 0.05 -25.61
N ALA A 12 -3.57 -0.65 -25.95
CA ALA A 12 -4.85 -0.48 -25.26
C ALA A 12 -4.80 -0.91 -23.78
N GLN A 13 -3.97 -1.90 -23.43
CA GLN A 13 -3.70 -2.26 -22.03
C GLN A 13 -2.91 -1.20 -21.26
N VAL A 14 -2.14 -0.36 -21.94
CA VAL A 14 -1.35 0.70 -21.30
C VAL A 14 -2.26 1.86 -20.86
N ASP A 15 -3.37 2.08 -21.58
CA ASP A 15 -4.27 3.23 -21.37
C ASP A 15 -5.64 2.87 -20.76
N ASP A 16 -5.94 1.60 -20.45
CA ASP A 16 -7.20 1.22 -19.81
C ASP A 16 -7.19 1.60 -18.31
N PRO A 17 -7.94 2.64 -17.86
CA PRO A 17 -7.97 3.05 -16.47
C PRO A 17 -8.73 2.05 -15.59
N THR A 18 -9.42 1.07 -16.17
CA THR A 18 -10.28 0.13 -15.46
C THR A 18 -9.51 -0.64 -14.39
N ASP A 19 -8.28 -1.07 -14.67
CA ASP A 19 -7.46 -1.80 -13.68
C ASP A 19 -7.02 -0.88 -12.52
N ALA A 20 -6.73 0.39 -12.82
CA ALA A 20 -6.39 1.39 -11.81
C ALA A 20 -7.59 1.71 -10.90
N ILE A 21 -8.78 1.89 -11.47
CA ILE A 21 -10.02 2.15 -10.72
C ILE A 21 -10.38 0.93 -9.86
N ARG A 22 -10.34 -0.29 -10.42
CA ARG A 22 -10.58 -1.52 -9.64
C ARG A 22 -9.56 -1.69 -8.52
N THR A 23 -8.31 -1.31 -8.76
CA THR A 23 -7.25 -1.32 -7.75
C THR A 23 -7.57 -0.35 -6.61
N LEU A 24 -8.07 0.85 -6.92
CA LEU A 24 -8.52 1.82 -5.94
C LEU A 24 -9.70 1.30 -5.13
N ASP A 25 -10.77 0.83 -5.81
CA ASP A 25 -11.98 0.30 -5.19
C ASP A 25 -11.68 -0.87 -4.24
N ARG A 26 -10.74 -1.73 -4.63
CA ARG A 26 -10.31 -2.88 -3.83
C ARG A 26 -9.71 -2.46 -2.49
N ILE A 27 -8.96 -1.36 -2.43
CA ILE A 27 -8.35 -0.90 -1.17
C ILE A 27 -9.24 0.04 -0.37
N THR A 28 -10.18 0.74 -1.01
CA THR A 28 -11.15 1.63 -0.36
C THR A 28 -12.40 0.89 0.16
N THR A 29 -12.54 -0.40 -0.17
CA THR A 29 -13.60 -1.27 0.34
C THR A 29 -13.10 -2.14 1.50
N ARG A 30 -13.96 -2.40 2.49
CA ARG A 30 -13.64 -3.31 3.61
C ARG A 30 -13.38 -4.72 3.08
N LYS A 31 -12.33 -5.39 3.59
CA LYS A 31 -11.99 -6.76 3.16
C LYS A 31 -12.41 -7.80 4.20
N GLN A 32 -13.17 -8.82 3.77
CA GLN A 32 -13.47 -9.98 4.61
C GLN A 32 -12.20 -10.84 4.77
N ILE A 33 -11.82 -11.16 6.01
CA ILE A 33 -10.66 -12.00 6.34
C ILE A 33 -11.11 -13.38 6.82
N ALA A 34 -12.17 -13.44 7.61
CA ALA A 34 -12.81 -14.66 8.12
C ALA A 34 -14.31 -14.38 8.35
N PRO A 35 -15.17 -15.39 8.56
CA PRO A 35 -16.63 -15.21 8.64
C PRO A 35 -17.11 -14.08 9.57
N LYS A 36 -16.39 -13.82 10.68
CA LYS A 36 -16.70 -12.74 11.64
C LYS A 36 -15.59 -11.69 11.77
N ARG A 37 -14.68 -11.61 10.80
CA ARG A 37 -13.51 -10.71 10.88
C ARG A 37 -13.26 -10.00 9.56
N THR A 38 -13.16 -8.67 9.64
CA THR A 38 -12.87 -7.80 8.51
C THR A 38 -11.63 -6.94 8.74
N ALA A 39 -10.94 -6.59 7.66
CA ALA A 39 -9.95 -5.52 7.63
C ALA A 39 -10.62 -4.21 7.19
N LYS A 40 -10.37 -3.13 7.93
CA LYS A 40 -10.77 -1.78 7.55
C LYS A 40 -10.19 -1.43 6.16
N ALA A 41 -10.98 -0.70 5.38
CA ALA A 41 -10.54 -0.06 4.15
C ALA A 41 -9.40 0.95 4.41
N PHE A 42 -8.62 1.23 3.38
CA PHE A 42 -7.66 2.33 3.35
C PHE A 42 -8.34 3.61 2.85
N ASN A 43 -7.93 4.75 3.41
CA ASN A 43 -8.04 6.03 2.72
C ASN A 43 -6.68 6.31 2.08
N PRO A 44 -6.50 6.06 0.78
CA PRO A 44 -5.17 6.04 0.16
C PRO A 44 -4.44 7.39 0.19
N VAL A 45 -5.16 8.51 0.26
CA VAL A 45 -4.58 9.86 0.27
C VAL A 45 -4.46 10.46 1.66
N ALA A 46 -5.00 9.81 2.69
CA ALA A 46 -4.87 10.27 4.07
C ALA A 46 -3.40 10.27 4.51
N ARG A 47 -2.98 11.33 5.22
CA ARG A 47 -1.60 11.51 5.70
C ARG A 47 -1.07 10.27 6.43
N ASP A 48 -1.86 9.73 7.35
CA ASP A 48 -1.46 8.59 8.18
C ASP A 48 -1.31 7.32 7.33
N GLU A 49 -2.18 7.09 6.35
CA GLU A 49 -2.12 5.92 5.49
C GLU A 49 -0.93 5.97 4.54
N VAL A 50 -0.63 7.15 3.98
CA VAL A 50 0.55 7.34 3.14
C VAL A 50 1.86 7.16 3.91
N GLN A 51 1.92 7.48 5.21
CA GLN A 51 3.09 7.15 6.02
C GLN A 51 3.35 5.64 6.11
N ILE A 52 2.30 4.82 6.20
CA ILE A 52 2.44 3.36 6.15
C ILE A 52 2.96 2.95 4.77
N PHE A 53 2.39 3.48 3.69
CA PHE A 53 2.80 3.16 2.33
C PHE A 53 4.27 3.51 2.06
N ARG A 54 4.73 4.70 2.46
CA ARG A 54 6.16 5.08 2.33
C ARG A 54 7.07 4.16 3.14
N ALA A 55 6.67 3.77 4.36
CA ALA A 55 7.45 2.85 5.18
C ALA A 55 7.58 1.47 4.51
N LEU A 56 6.52 0.96 3.89
CA LEU A 56 6.54 -0.33 3.19
C LEU A 56 7.31 -0.27 1.86
N LEU A 57 7.28 0.87 1.17
CA LEU A 57 7.97 1.10 -0.11
C LEU A 57 9.45 1.49 0.04
N ALA A 58 9.98 1.60 1.27
CA ALA A 58 11.36 1.96 1.50
C ALA A 58 12.31 1.01 0.75
N GLY A 59 13.24 1.56 -0.05
CA GLY A 59 14.06 0.79 -1.00
C GLY A 59 14.85 -0.37 -0.37
N GLN A 60 15.27 -0.22 0.89
CA GLN A 60 15.93 -1.26 1.69
C GLN A 60 15.14 -2.58 1.81
N HIS A 61 13.83 -2.54 1.58
CA HIS A 61 12.94 -3.70 1.69
C HIS A 61 12.82 -4.52 0.40
N MET A 62 13.33 -4.03 -0.74
CA MET A 62 13.12 -4.68 -2.04
C MET A 62 13.89 -6.00 -2.19
N ILE A 63 15.04 -6.15 -1.53
CA ILE A 63 15.94 -7.29 -1.72
C ILE A 63 15.56 -8.47 -0.80
N ARG A 64 15.40 -8.22 0.51
CA ARG A 64 15.19 -9.27 1.51
C ARG A 64 13.79 -9.26 2.15
N GLY A 65 12.94 -8.34 1.75
CA GLY A 65 11.70 -8.04 2.47
C GLY A 65 11.96 -7.28 3.77
N PHE A 66 10.98 -7.29 4.65
CA PHE A 66 11.00 -6.54 5.92
C PHE A 66 10.28 -7.29 7.03
N SER A 67 10.64 -6.96 8.26
CA SER A 67 10.07 -7.52 9.49
C SER A 67 9.27 -6.46 10.26
N ASN A 68 8.57 -6.89 11.31
CA ASN A 68 7.87 -5.97 12.20
C ASN A 68 8.82 -4.94 12.86
N PRO A 69 9.99 -5.34 13.42
CA PRO A 69 10.99 -4.40 13.92
C PRO A 69 11.39 -3.32 12.90
N ASP A 70 11.62 -3.70 11.64
CA ASP A 70 12.05 -2.77 10.59
C ASP A 70 10.99 -1.67 10.37
N ILE A 71 9.72 -2.07 10.22
CA ILE A 71 8.60 -1.12 10.03
C ILE A 71 8.34 -0.29 11.29
N ARG A 72 8.47 -0.89 12.48
CA ARG A 72 8.33 -0.18 13.75
C ARG A 72 9.39 0.91 13.89
N GLN A 73 10.61 0.66 13.43
CA GLN A 73 11.69 1.65 13.47
C GLN A 73 11.41 2.84 12.56
N ILE A 74 10.88 2.61 11.35
CA ILE A 74 10.52 3.69 10.42
C ILE A 74 9.33 4.49 10.95
N LEU A 75 8.32 3.82 11.51
CA LEU A 75 7.09 4.45 12.00
C LEU A 75 7.21 5.01 13.43
N LYS A 76 8.38 4.99 14.06
CA LYS A 76 8.55 5.31 15.49
C LYS A 76 8.00 6.69 15.88
N ASP A 77 8.18 7.69 15.01
CA ASP A 77 7.76 9.08 15.23
C ASP A 77 6.41 9.40 14.54
N SER A 78 5.79 8.40 13.89
CA SER A 78 4.50 8.58 13.23
C SER A 78 3.35 8.58 14.24
N PRO A 79 2.20 9.20 13.92
CA PRO A 79 0.99 9.15 14.75
C PRO A 79 0.51 7.71 15.05
N HIS A 80 0.95 6.71 14.28
CA HIS A 80 0.57 5.31 14.51
C HIS A 80 1.18 4.71 15.77
N LEU A 81 2.40 5.15 16.12
CA LEU A 81 3.20 4.57 17.20
C LEU A 81 3.62 5.60 18.25
N ASN A 82 3.60 6.89 17.91
CA ASN A 82 3.85 7.96 18.85
C ASN A 82 2.85 7.89 20.03
N GLY A 83 3.33 8.14 21.24
CA GLY A 83 2.55 8.01 22.47
C GLY A 83 2.37 6.58 23.00
N ILE A 84 2.85 5.55 22.30
CA ILE A 84 2.82 4.17 22.80
C ILE A 84 4.17 3.82 23.45
N SER A 85 4.29 4.00 24.76
CA SER A 85 5.54 3.71 25.49
C SER A 85 5.85 2.21 25.54
N ASP A 86 4.83 1.36 25.78
CA ASP A 86 4.98 -0.09 25.90
C ASP A 86 5.47 -0.74 24.57
N PRO A 87 6.67 -1.37 24.55
CA PRO A 87 7.19 -2.06 23.38
C PRO A 87 6.27 -3.18 22.86
N LYS A 88 5.57 -3.92 23.74
CA LYS A 88 4.66 -5.00 23.34
C LYS A 88 3.45 -4.44 22.59
N ARG A 89 2.85 -3.35 23.10
CA ARG A 89 1.75 -2.64 22.42
C ARG A 89 2.18 -2.08 21.07
N ARG A 90 3.37 -1.48 20.96
CA ARG A 90 3.93 -1.02 19.66
C ARG A 90 4.07 -2.18 18.66
N SER A 91 4.68 -3.27 19.10
CA SER A 91 4.82 -4.49 18.28
C SER A 91 3.47 -5.02 17.78
N ALA A 92 2.48 -5.11 18.68
CA ALA A 92 1.14 -5.57 18.35
C ALA A 92 0.41 -4.61 17.37
N LYS A 93 0.56 -3.29 17.54
CA LYS A 93 0.03 -2.28 16.62
C LYS A 93 0.63 -2.43 15.22
N THR A 94 1.96 -2.55 15.11
CA THR A 94 2.64 -2.79 13.83
C THR A 94 2.16 -4.09 13.18
N THR A 95 2.00 -5.18 13.94
CA THR A 95 1.45 -6.44 13.44
C THR A 95 0.04 -6.27 12.87
N ARG A 96 -0.82 -5.47 13.53
CA ARG A 96 -2.16 -5.17 13.01
C ARG A 96 -2.11 -4.38 11.70
N ILE A 97 -1.19 -3.43 11.57
CA ILE A 97 -0.96 -2.69 10.31
C ILE A 97 -0.55 -3.65 9.19
N LEU A 98 0.45 -4.51 9.44
CA LEU A 98 0.93 -5.48 8.46
C LEU A 98 -0.16 -6.48 8.05
N ASN A 99 -0.92 -7.00 9.02
CA ASN A 99 -2.03 -7.90 8.73
C ASN A 99 -3.12 -7.22 7.90
N ARG A 100 -3.38 -5.92 8.12
CA ARG A 100 -4.31 -5.14 7.28
C ARG A 100 -3.79 -5.02 5.86
N CYS A 101 -2.52 -4.66 5.68
CA CYS A 101 -1.88 -4.59 4.36
C CYS A 101 -1.93 -5.95 3.66
N HIS A 102 -1.69 -7.04 4.39
CA HIS A 102 -1.75 -8.40 3.87
C HIS A 102 -3.16 -8.80 3.44
N ALA A 103 -4.19 -8.48 4.23
CA ALA A 103 -5.57 -8.77 3.90
C ALA A 103 -5.99 -8.14 2.54
N HIS A 104 -5.51 -6.94 2.27
CA HIS A 104 -5.73 -6.24 1.00
C HIS A 104 -4.82 -6.74 -0.15
N GLY A 105 -3.81 -7.55 0.17
CA GLY A 105 -2.87 -8.10 -0.80
C GLY A 105 -1.74 -7.13 -1.17
N LEU A 106 -1.52 -6.07 -0.38
CA LEU A 106 -0.42 -5.12 -0.59
C LEU A 106 0.93 -5.75 -0.25
N ILE A 107 0.95 -6.66 0.72
CA ILE A 107 2.13 -7.39 1.16
C ILE A 107 1.81 -8.87 1.28
N ALA A 108 2.84 -9.72 1.19
CA ALA A 108 2.74 -11.17 1.36
C ALA A 108 3.77 -11.66 2.37
N LYS A 109 3.46 -12.72 3.12
CA LYS A 109 4.46 -13.40 3.97
C LYS A 109 5.51 -14.10 3.10
N ILE A 110 6.75 -14.12 3.56
CA ILE A 110 7.81 -14.95 2.99
C ILE A 110 7.85 -16.26 3.80
N PRO A 111 7.66 -17.44 3.17
CA PRO A 111 7.68 -18.74 3.85
C PRO A 111 8.95 -18.96 4.68
N HIS A 112 8.83 -19.73 5.76
CA HIS A 112 9.94 -20.08 6.68
C HIS A 112 10.69 -18.87 7.26
N SER A 113 10.08 -17.69 7.23
CA SER A 113 10.66 -16.47 7.79
C SER A 113 9.62 -15.68 8.57
N ARG A 114 10.10 -14.70 9.35
CA ARG A 114 9.25 -13.68 10.00
C ARG A 114 9.14 -12.40 9.15
N ARG A 115 9.43 -12.51 7.85
CA ARG A 115 9.49 -11.39 6.91
C ARG A 115 8.29 -11.34 5.98
N TRP A 116 8.09 -10.14 5.47
CA TRP A 116 7.08 -9.77 4.49
C TRP A 116 7.76 -9.22 3.26
N ARG A 117 7.09 -9.33 2.12
CA ARG A 117 7.48 -8.69 0.86
C ARG A 117 6.33 -7.86 0.31
N VAL A 118 6.65 -6.76 -0.35
CA VAL A 118 5.66 -5.99 -1.13
C VAL A 118 5.26 -6.79 -2.36
N THR A 119 3.97 -6.93 -2.63
CA THR A 119 3.47 -7.62 -3.83
C THR A 119 3.54 -6.69 -5.05
N LYS A 120 3.39 -7.23 -6.28
CA LYS A 120 3.28 -6.39 -7.48
C LYS A 120 2.10 -5.40 -7.36
N HIS A 121 0.93 -5.90 -6.95
CA HIS A 121 -0.25 -5.08 -6.67
C HIS A 121 0.06 -4.01 -5.62
N GLY A 122 0.61 -4.39 -4.47
CA GLY A 122 0.94 -3.42 -3.41
C GLY A 122 1.91 -2.35 -3.85
N ARG A 123 2.92 -2.69 -4.66
CA ARG A 123 3.85 -1.72 -5.23
C ARG A 123 3.12 -0.68 -6.07
N ILE A 124 2.28 -1.13 -7.00
CA ILE A 124 1.52 -0.24 -7.90
C ILE A 124 0.57 0.63 -7.07
N THR A 125 -0.27 0.01 -6.24
CA THR A 125 -1.30 0.70 -5.47
C THR A 125 -0.73 1.73 -4.50
N MET A 126 0.28 1.34 -3.70
CA MET A 126 0.87 2.22 -2.71
C MET A 126 1.65 3.35 -3.36
N SER A 127 2.36 3.08 -4.47
CA SER A 127 3.11 4.12 -5.20
C SER A 127 2.15 5.13 -5.84
N ALA A 128 1.07 4.65 -6.47
CA ALA A 128 0.03 5.50 -7.03
C ALA A 128 -0.60 6.40 -5.95
N ALA A 129 -0.90 5.84 -4.78
CA ALA A 129 -1.45 6.60 -3.66
C ALA A 129 -0.49 7.70 -3.14
N VAL A 130 0.80 7.38 -3.01
CA VAL A 130 1.85 8.35 -2.61
C VAL A 130 1.97 9.46 -3.66
N GLN A 131 2.08 9.10 -4.94
CA GLN A 131 2.19 10.05 -6.05
C GLN A 131 0.94 10.93 -6.19
N LEU A 132 -0.24 10.34 -6.04
CA LEU A 132 -1.50 11.07 -6.08
C LEU A 132 -1.55 12.13 -4.98
N ARG A 133 -1.17 11.76 -3.75
CA ARG A 133 -1.20 12.69 -2.62
C ARG A 133 -0.15 13.80 -2.71
N ASP A 134 1.09 13.44 -3.03
CA ASP A 134 2.23 14.34 -2.86
C ASP A 134 2.55 15.16 -4.12
N VAL A 135 2.14 14.68 -5.30
CA VAL A 135 2.48 15.31 -6.59
C VAL A 135 1.22 15.73 -7.34
N GLN A 136 0.34 14.78 -7.65
CA GLN A 136 -0.78 15.07 -8.55
C GLN A 136 -1.85 15.94 -7.90
N PHE A 137 -2.19 15.71 -6.63
CA PHE A 137 -3.21 16.50 -5.93
C PHE A 137 -2.82 17.98 -5.81
N PRO A 138 -1.59 18.36 -5.39
CA PRO A 138 -1.15 19.75 -5.44
C PRO A 138 -1.23 20.38 -6.84
N VAL A 139 -0.80 19.65 -7.88
CA VAL A 139 -0.86 20.12 -9.27
C VAL A 139 -2.31 20.42 -9.67
N PHE A 140 -3.22 19.46 -9.50
CA PHE A 140 -4.63 19.65 -9.84
C PHE A 140 -5.31 20.73 -9.00
N HIS A 141 -4.94 20.85 -7.72
CA HIS A 141 -5.44 21.93 -6.87
C HIS A 141 -5.00 23.31 -7.39
N SER A 142 -3.73 23.47 -7.78
CA SER A 142 -3.23 24.72 -8.37
C SER A 142 -3.90 25.04 -9.71
N MET A 143 -4.14 24.03 -10.55
CA MET A 143 -4.85 24.22 -11.82
C MET A 143 -6.32 24.62 -11.64
N ALA A 144 -7.01 24.05 -10.64
CA ALA A 144 -8.41 24.37 -10.35
C ALA A 144 -8.60 25.72 -9.65
N ALA A 145 -7.54 26.25 -9.04
CA ALA A 145 -7.53 27.56 -8.38
C ALA A 145 -7.16 28.71 -9.32
N ALA A 146 -6.71 28.41 -10.54
CA ALA A 146 -6.40 29.37 -11.60
C ALA A 146 -7.63 29.65 -12.46
#